data_AF-A0A5K0XPW3-F1
#
_entry.id   AF-A0A5K0XPW3-F1
#
_cell.length_a   1.000
_cell.length_b   1.000
_cell.length_c   1.000
_cell.angle_alpha   90.00
_cell.angle_beta   90.00
_cell.angle_gamma   90.00
#
_symmetry.space_group_name_H-M   'P 1'
#
loop_
_entity.id
_entity.type
_entity.pdbx_description
1 polymer ?
#
loop_
_entity_poly.entity_id
_entity_poly.type
_entity_poly.pdbx_seq_one_letter_code
_entity_poly.pdbx_strand_id
1 'polypeptide(L)'
;EMLPAFSTCCSELVQRWEKSLSLQGSCELDVWKEFNNLTGDVISRTAFGSNYKEGRQIFQMQKEQAELVIRALRKIYIPGL
;
A
#
# COMPACT_ATOMS: atom_id res chain seq x y z
N GLU A 1 1.32 -17.33 -7.23
CA GLU A 1 -0.01 -17.58 -6.64
C GLU A 1 -0.34 -16.51 -5.59
N MET A 2 -1.52 -15.88 -5.68
CA MET A 2 -1.93 -14.77 -4.79
C MET A 2 -2.16 -15.21 -3.34
N LEU A 3 -2.77 -16.37 -3.14
CA LEU A 3 -3.23 -16.85 -1.83
C LEU A 3 -2.08 -17.02 -0.82
N PRO A 4 -0.94 -17.67 -1.19
CA PRO A 4 0.23 -17.74 -0.32
C PRO A 4 0.81 -16.35 0.01
N ALA A 5 0.86 -15.44 -0.96
CA ALA A 5 1.36 -14.09 -0.74
C ALA A 5 0.49 -13.32 0.26
N PHE A 6 -0.84 -13.40 0.14
CA PHE A 6 -1.78 -12.85 1.13
C PHE A 6 -1.53 -13.38 2.53
N SER A 7 -1.45 -14.71 2.67
CA SER A 7 -1.23 -15.34 3.97
C SER A 7 0.06 -14.83 4.63
N THR A 8 1.18 -14.82 3.89
CA THR A 8 2.45 -14.36 4.46
C THR A 8 2.42 -12.86 4.79
N CYS A 9 1.87 -12.02 3.90
CA CYS A 9 1.78 -10.58 4.15
C CYS A 9 0.89 -10.25 5.36
N CYS A 10 -0.22 -10.98 5.56
CA CYS A 10 -1.06 -10.84 6.75
C CYS A 10 -0.32 -11.27 8.03
N SER A 11 0.41 -12.38 8.01
CA SER A 11 1.23 -12.81 9.15
C SER A 11 2.30 -11.78 9.52
N GLU A 12 2.97 -11.19 8.52
CA GLU A 12 3.94 -10.12 8.72
C GLU A 12 3.30 -8.85 9.30
N LEU A 13 2.09 -8.49 8.86
CA LEU A 13 1.33 -7.37 9.42
C LEU A 13 1.03 -7.57 10.92
N VAL A 14 0.50 -8.74 11.28
CA VAL A 14 0.20 -9.08 12.69
C VAL A 14 1.47 -9.02 13.54
N GLN A 15 2.58 -9.60 13.06
CA GLN A 15 3.86 -9.52 13.76
C GLN A 15 4.36 -8.08 13.94
N ARG A 16 4.11 -7.17 12.97
CA ARG A 16 4.45 -5.75 13.12
C ARG A 16 3.60 -5.12 14.22
N TRP A 17 2.30 -5.39 14.26
CA TRP A 17 1.41 -4.86 15.30
C TRP A 17 1.77 -5.38 16.68
N GLU A 18 2.07 -6.67 16.82
CA GLU A 18 2.54 -7.27 18.08
C GLU A 18 3.82 -6.59 18.60
N LYS A 19 4.76 -6.27 17.70
CA LYS A 19 5.97 -5.52 18.04
C LYS A 19 5.73 -4.05 18.40
N SER A 20 4.62 -3.48 17.96
CA SER A 20 4.21 -2.11 18.25
C SER A 20 3.42 -1.99 19.56
N LEU A 21 3.05 -3.10 20.21
CA LEU A 21 2.38 -3.09 21.50
C LEU A 21 3.28 -2.43 22.56
N SER A 22 2.72 -1.46 23.28
CA SER A 22 3.39 -0.84 24.42
C SER A 22 3.41 -1.79 25.62
N LEU A 23 4.14 -1.42 26.68
CA LEU A 23 4.13 -2.16 27.96
C LEU A 23 2.71 -2.33 28.55
N GLN A 24 1.75 -1.50 28.13
CA GLN A 24 0.35 -1.56 28.56
C GLN A 24 -0.47 -2.59 27.77
N GLY A 25 0.13 -3.30 26.80
CA GLY A 25 -0.52 -4.36 26.03
C GLY A 25 -1.44 -3.88 24.91
N SER A 26 -1.44 -2.57 24.62
CA SER A 26 -2.22 -1.98 23.54
C SER A 26 -1.40 -0.92 22.78
N CYS A 27 -1.83 -0.61 21.55
CA CYS A 27 -1.30 0.48 20.74
C CYS A 27 -2.41 1.08 19.88
N GLU A 28 -2.29 2.37 19.57
CA GLU A 28 -3.14 3.04 18.58
C GLU A 28 -2.51 2.90 17.19
N LEU A 29 -3.32 2.58 16.19
CA LEU A 29 -2.87 2.32 14.82
C LEU A 29 -3.77 3.01 13.80
N ASP A 30 -3.17 3.60 12.78
CA ASP A 30 -3.87 4.07 11.60
C ASP A 30 -4.17 2.87 10.69
N VAL A 31 -5.37 2.29 10.87
CA VAL A 31 -5.83 1.12 10.11
C VAL A 31 -5.81 1.38 8.60
N TRP A 32 -6.15 2.59 8.15
CA TRP A 32 -6.18 2.92 6.72
C TRP A 32 -4.79 2.84 6.11
N LYS A 33 -3.79 3.40 6.79
CA LYS A 33 -2.39 3.32 6.37
C LYS A 33 -1.90 1.87 6.36
N GLU A 34 -2.24 1.08 7.38
CA GLU A 34 -1.84 -0.33 7.47
C GLU A 34 -2.44 -1.19 6.34
N PHE A 35 -3.70 -0.98 5.98
CA PHE A 35 -4.33 -1.67 4.85
C PHE A 35 -3.74 -1.26 3.49
N ASN A 36 -3.41 0.02 3.30
CA ASN A 36 -2.69 0.46 2.10
C ASN A 36 -1.31 -0.22 2.00
N ASN A 37 -0.59 -0.31 3.12
CA ASN A 37 0.69 -1.02 3.18
C ASN A 37 0.54 -2.51 2.86
N LEU A 38 -0.44 -3.19 3.45
CA LEU A 38 -0.73 -4.61 3.18
C LEU A 38 -1.05 -4.85 1.70
N THR A 39 -1.83 -3.96 1.09
CA THR A 39 -2.16 -4.04 -0.34
C THR A 39 -0.89 -3.92 -1.19
N GLY A 40 0.00 -2.98 -0.85
CA GLY A 40 1.31 -2.86 -1.47
C GLY A 40 2.20 -4.10 -1.28
N ASP A 41 2.24 -4.68 -0.08
CA ASP A 41 2.92 -5.95 0.26
C ASP A 41 2.45 -7.09 -0.66
N VAL A 42 1.13 -7.28 -0.76
CA VAL A 42 0.54 -8.37 -1.55
C VAL A 42 0.79 -8.20 -3.05
N ILE A 43 0.56 -7.00 -3.60
CA ILE A 43 0.79 -6.74 -5.03
C ILE A 43 2.27 -6.91 -5.35
N SER A 44 3.16 -6.34 -4.53
CA SER A 44 4.61 -6.41 -4.79
C SER A 44 5.10 -7.85 -4.80
N ARG A 45 4.67 -8.65 -3.81
CA ARG A 45 5.05 -10.06 -3.68
C ARG A 45 4.45 -10.94 -4.77
N THR A 46 3.21 -10.67 -5.16
CA THR A 46 2.52 -11.46 -6.18
C THR A 46 3.01 -11.14 -7.58
N ALA A 47 3.17 -9.85 -7.91
CA ALA A 47 3.50 -9.41 -9.26
C ALA A 47 5.00 -9.43 -9.55
N PHE A 48 5.84 -9.18 -8.54
CA PHE A 48 7.28 -9.01 -8.73
C PHE A 48 8.14 -9.98 -7.91
N GLY A 49 7.52 -10.85 -7.09
CA GLY A 49 8.26 -11.78 -6.23
C GLY A 49 9.07 -11.11 -5.10
N SER A 50 8.95 -9.79 -4.94
CA SER A 50 9.71 -8.97 -3.99
C SER A 50 8.94 -8.71 -2.70
N ASN A 51 9.58 -8.08 -1.72
CA ASN A 51 8.87 -7.51 -0.57
C ASN A 51 8.52 -6.02 -0.85
N TYR A 52 7.42 -5.51 -0.27
CA TYR A 52 6.95 -4.12 -0.48
C TYR A 52 8.01 -3.05 -0.30
N LYS A 53 9.00 -3.23 0.59
CA LYS A 53 9.98 -2.16 0.83
C LYS A 53 10.73 -1.79 -0.44
N GLU A 54 10.96 -2.75 -1.33
CA GLU A 54 11.61 -2.53 -2.62
C GLU A 54 10.68 -1.81 -3.63
N GLY A 55 9.37 -2.11 -3.59
CA GLY A 55 8.37 -1.48 -4.47
C GLY A 55 7.75 -0.18 -3.94
N ARG A 56 7.89 0.12 -2.64
CA ARG A 56 7.15 1.17 -1.94
C ARG A 56 7.33 2.55 -2.57
N GLN A 57 8.57 2.91 -2.92
CA GLN A 57 8.85 4.20 -3.54
C GLN A 57 8.17 4.32 -4.91
N ILE A 58 8.20 3.26 -5.72
CA ILE A 58 7.57 3.23 -7.04
C ILE A 58 6.05 3.37 -6.90
N PHE A 59 5.41 2.61 -6.01
CA PHE A 59 3.96 2.69 -5.79
C PHE A 59 3.53 4.07 -5.27
N GLN A 60 4.29 4.65 -4.35
CA GLN A 60 4.01 5.99 -3.82
C GLN A 60 4.09 7.04 -4.95
N MET A 61 5.15 7.00 -5.75
CA MET A 61 5.29 7.90 -6.91
C MET A 61 4.18 7.68 -7.95
N GLN A 62 3.79 6.43 -8.23
CA GLN A 62 2.68 6.14 -9.15
C GLN A 62 1.35 6.67 -8.64
N LYS A 63 1.08 6.58 -7.33
CA LYS A 63 -0.13 7.16 -6.72
C LYS A 63 -0.15 8.67 -6.87
N GLU A 64 0.96 9.34 -6.58
CA GLU A 64 1.11 10.79 -6.74
C GLU A 64 0.93 11.22 -8.21
N GLN A 65 1.55 10.49 -9.14
CA GLN A 65 1.34 10.71 -10.57
C GLN A 65 -0.12 10.52 -10.99
N ALA A 66 -0.80 9.46 -10.53
CA ALA A 66 -2.19 9.23 -10.85
C ALA A 66 -3.09 10.39 -10.39
N GLU A 67 -2.86 10.93 -9.19
CA GLU A 67 -3.57 12.12 -8.70
C GLU A 67 -3.31 13.36 -9.58
N LEU A 68 -2.05 13.59 -9.97
CA LEU A 68 -1.69 14.69 -10.86
C LEU A 68 -2.31 14.55 -12.25
N VAL A 69 -2.30 13.34 -12.81
CA VAL A 69 -2.93 13.03 -14.11
C VAL A 69 -4.42 13.29 -14.05
N ILE A 70 -5.12 12.84 -13.01
CA ILE A 70 -6.56 13.11 -12.84
C ILE A 70 -6.83 14.62 -12.76
N ARG A 71 -6.01 15.37 -12.03
CA ARG A 71 -6.12 16.84 -11.96
C ARG A 71 -5.87 17.50 -13.32
N ALA A 72 -4.89 17.03 -14.07
CA ALA A 72 -4.59 17.53 -15.40
C ALA A 72 -5.76 17.24 -16.37
N LEU A 73 -6.26 16.00 -16.40
CA LEU A 73 -7.40 15.59 -17.22
C LEU A 73 -8.64 16.45 -16.95
N ARG A 74 -8.94 16.76 -15.68
CA ARG A 74 -10.05 17.65 -15.31
C ARG A 74 -9.88 19.10 -15.78
N LYS A 75 -8.65 19.54 -16.05
CA LYS A 75 -8.33 20.87 -16.58
C LYS A 75 -8.26 20.90 -18.11
N ILE A 76 -8.32 19.74 -18.78
CA ILE A 76 -8.37 19.70 -20.23
C ILE A 76 -9.75 20.23 -20.64
N TYR A 77 -9.76 21.49 -21.09
CA TYR A 77 -10.83 22.02 -21.89
C TYR A 77 -10.66 21.47 -23.30
N ILE A 78 -11.64 20.69 -23.78
CA ILE A 78 -11.71 20.26 -25.18
C ILE A 78 -12.67 21.21 -25.88
N PRO A 79 -12.19 22.15 -26.71
CA PRO A 79 -13.08 23.04 -27.44
C PRO A 79 -13.96 22.22 -28.39
N GLY A 80 -15.29 22.30 -28.21
CA GLY A 80 -16.27 21.56 -29.01
C GLY A 80 -16.77 20.25 -28.40
N LEU A 81 -16.37 19.92 -27.17
CA LEU A 81 -17.03 18.93 -26.31
C LEU A 81 -17.83 19.63 -25.20
#